data_AF-A0AAU9IRE2-F1
#
_entry.id   AF-A0AAU9IRE2-F1
#
_cell.length_a   1.000
_cell.length_b   1.000
_cell.length_c   1.000
_cell.angle_alpha   90.00
_cell.angle_beta   90.00
_cell.angle_gamma   90.00
#
_symmetry.space_group_name_H-M   'P 1'
#
loop_
_entity.id
_entity.type
_entity.pdbx_description
1 polymer ?
#
loop_
_entity_poly.entity_id
_entity_poly.type
_entity_poly.pdbx_seq_one_letter_code
_entity_poly.pdbx_strand_id
1 'polypeptide(L)'
;MEEDKFIATLALKKSAIHCARHPGRDVYGALVGDSKVNDAIPLFHTRPTTAATEVALLMLSQFNIIGFYESRIRGANEELEPSRYITQLCQALKNKGAASVFVLCIESDWNESNIMALFRLDNKGTNFTKQTFDASFNKMSLTDFLIGHENIVDIDDHLANPRLDWRNQNIQ
;
A
#
# COMPACT_ATOMS: atom_id res chain seq x y z
N MET A 1 -20.95 18.12 -5.47
CA MET A 1 -19.97 17.92 -4.38
C MET A 1 -19.05 16.84 -4.84
N GLU A 2 -17.82 17.19 -5.17
CA GLU A 2 -16.80 16.21 -5.55
C GLU A 2 -16.50 15.40 -4.28
N GLU A 3 -16.80 14.11 -4.28
CA GLU A 3 -16.44 13.24 -3.15
C GLU A 3 -14.93 13.34 -2.96
N ASP A 4 -14.51 13.70 -1.74
CA ASP A 4 -13.10 13.82 -1.38
C ASP A 4 -12.44 12.44 -1.50
N LYS A 5 -11.90 12.13 -2.69
CA LYS A 5 -11.07 10.94 -2.90
C LYS A 5 -9.84 11.07 -2.03
N PHE A 6 -9.77 10.25 -0.98
CA PHE A 6 -8.64 10.19 -0.06
C PHE A 6 -7.40 9.55 -0.69
N ILE A 7 -7.58 8.80 -1.78
CA ILE A 7 -6.52 8.10 -2.50
C ILE A 7 -6.62 8.30 -4.01
N ALA A 8 -5.51 8.68 -4.62
CA ALA A 8 -5.38 8.86 -6.04
C ALA A 8 -5.37 7.51 -6.78
N THR A 9 -5.90 7.50 -8.01
CA THR A 9 -5.93 6.30 -8.86
C THR A 9 -4.54 5.72 -9.10
N LEU A 10 -3.50 6.56 -9.22
CA LEU A 10 -2.11 6.10 -9.39
C LEU A 10 -1.63 5.26 -8.21
N ALA A 11 -1.90 5.71 -6.98
CA ALA A 11 -1.53 4.99 -5.77
C ALA A 11 -2.23 3.62 -5.71
N LEU A 12 -3.53 3.58 -6.02
CA LEU A 12 -4.28 2.31 -6.12
C LEU A 12 -3.68 1.39 -7.19
N LYS A 13 -3.37 1.94 -8.37
CA LYS A 13 -2.79 1.20 -9.50
C LYS A 13 -1.44 0.58 -9.14
N LYS A 14 -0.49 1.36 -8.63
CA LYS A 14 0.83 0.82 -8.22
C LYS A 14 0.69 -0.22 -7.12
N SER A 15 -0.16 0.01 -6.13
CA SER A 15 -0.38 -0.95 -5.05
C SER A 15 -0.96 -2.27 -5.59
N ALA A 16 -1.97 -2.20 -6.46
CA ALA A 16 -2.60 -3.38 -7.04
C ALA A 16 -1.67 -4.17 -7.96
N ILE A 17 -0.91 -3.50 -8.84
CA ILE A 17 0.07 -4.16 -9.72
C ILE A 17 1.15 -4.85 -8.87
N HIS A 18 1.63 -4.21 -7.80
CA HIS A 18 2.61 -4.82 -6.91
C HIS A 18 2.07 -6.11 -6.26
N CYS A 19 0.84 -6.07 -5.75
CA CYS A 19 0.19 -7.27 -5.21
C CYS A 19 0.01 -8.37 -6.27
N ALA A 20 -0.40 -8.00 -7.48
CA ALA A 20 -0.63 -8.95 -8.56
C ALA A 20 0.67 -9.57 -9.12
N ARG A 21 1.80 -8.84 -9.07
CA ARG A 21 3.12 -9.35 -9.49
C ARG A 21 3.61 -10.48 -8.60
N HIS A 22 3.18 -10.52 -7.34
CA HIS A 22 3.61 -11.50 -6.34
C HIS A 22 2.42 -12.32 -5.80
N PRO A 23 1.74 -13.10 -6.66
CA PRO A 23 0.58 -13.87 -6.24
C PRO A 23 0.99 -14.89 -5.17
N GLY A 24 0.17 -15.01 -4.12
CA GLY A 24 0.44 -15.93 -3.01
C GLY A 24 1.66 -15.52 -2.16
N ARG A 25 1.98 -14.22 -2.09
CA ARG A 25 2.93 -13.66 -1.13
C ARG A 25 2.31 -12.51 -0.36
N ASP A 26 2.82 -12.28 0.83
CA ASP A 26 2.56 -11.04 1.54
C ASP A 26 3.33 -9.91 0.85
N VAL A 27 2.66 -8.80 0.64
CA VAL A 27 3.18 -7.63 -0.08
C VAL A 27 2.92 -6.39 0.76
N TYR A 28 3.91 -5.51 0.85
CA TYR A 28 3.84 -4.29 1.64
C TYR A 28 4.33 -3.10 0.83
N GLY A 29 3.72 -1.94 1.06
CA GLY A 29 4.25 -0.69 0.52
C GLY A 29 3.91 0.56 1.32
N ALA A 30 4.52 1.68 0.96
CA ALA A 30 4.28 2.98 1.55
C ALA A 30 3.25 3.76 0.73
N LEU A 31 2.37 4.49 1.41
CA LEU A 31 1.47 5.48 0.80
C LEU A 31 2.05 6.87 1.06
N VAL A 32 2.22 7.66 -0.01
CA VAL A 32 2.85 8.98 0.07
C VAL A 32 1.91 10.07 -0.44
N GLY A 33 2.03 11.24 0.15
CA GLY A 33 1.20 12.39 -0.17
C GLY A 33 1.18 13.39 0.98
N ASP A 34 0.24 14.33 0.93
CA ASP A 34 0.12 15.38 1.95
C ASP A 34 -1.12 15.17 2.81
N SER A 35 -2.24 15.82 2.45
CA SER A 35 -3.54 15.61 3.09
C SER A 35 -4.30 14.41 2.50
N LYS A 36 -3.85 13.92 1.34
CA LYS A 36 -4.44 12.82 0.55
C LYS A 36 -3.30 11.95 0.02
N VAL A 37 -3.59 10.68 -0.25
CA VAL A 37 -2.63 9.73 -0.83
C VAL A 37 -2.52 10.01 -2.32
N ASN A 38 -1.33 10.44 -2.76
CA ASN A 38 -1.07 10.83 -4.14
C ASN A 38 -0.38 9.71 -4.93
N ASP A 39 0.50 8.95 -4.27
CA ASP A 39 1.26 7.88 -4.89
C ASP A 39 1.48 6.73 -3.89
N ALA A 40 1.91 5.58 -4.40
CA ALA A 40 2.26 4.41 -3.63
C ALA A 40 3.63 3.88 -4.05
N ILE A 41 4.43 3.46 -3.08
CA ILE A 41 5.78 2.97 -3.31
C ILE A 41 5.85 1.51 -2.82
N PRO A 42 6.01 0.55 -3.74
CA PRO A 42 6.31 -0.85 -3.42
C PRO A 42 7.54 -1.00 -2.54
N LEU A 43 7.41 -1.69 -1.40
CA LEU A 43 8.53 -1.93 -0.49
C LEU A 43 9.00 -3.38 -0.57
N PHE A 44 8.14 -4.31 -0.15
CA PHE A 44 8.56 -5.69 0.05
C PHE A 44 7.53 -6.66 -0.50
N HIS A 45 8.01 -7.73 -1.11
CA HIS A 45 7.26 -8.93 -1.45
C HIS A 45 7.80 -10.18 -0.73
N THR A 46 8.77 -9.96 0.16
CA THR A 46 9.28 -10.92 1.13
C THR A 46 8.96 -10.47 2.56
N ARG A 47 9.09 -11.37 3.53
CA ARG A 47 8.82 -11.04 4.94
C ARG A 47 9.84 -10.00 5.41
N PRO A 48 9.42 -8.78 5.77
CA PRO A 48 10.35 -7.72 6.11
C PRO A 48 11.03 -8.00 7.45
N THR A 49 12.33 -7.72 7.50
CA THR A 49 13.09 -7.65 8.74
C THR A 49 13.17 -6.20 9.20
N THR A 50 13.38 -5.96 10.50
CA THR A 50 13.55 -4.59 11.02
C THR A 50 14.63 -3.81 10.27
N ALA A 51 15.77 -4.44 9.96
CA ALA A 51 16.85 -3.80 9.22
C ALA A 51 16.42 -3.41 7.79
N ALA A 52 15.72 -4.30 7.08
CA ALA A 52 15.21 -4.00 5.74
C ALA A 52 14.19 -2.84 5.77
N THR A 53 13.29 -2.86 6.76
CA THR A 53 12.32 -1.78 6.99
C THR A 53 13.01 -0.43 7.24
N GLU A 54 14.04 -0.40 8.09
CA GLU A 54 14.80 0.82 8.38
C GLU A 54 15.49 1.39 7.14
N VAL A 55 16.14 0.52 6.35
CA VAL A 55 16.78 0.91 5.09
C VAL A 55 15.75 1.47 4.10
N ALA A 56 14.63 0.79 3.92
CA ALA A 56 13.57 1.25 3.02
C ALA A 56 13.01 2.61 3.45
N LEU A 57 12.72 2.80 4.75
CA LEU A 57 12.25 4.08 5.28
C LEU A 57 13.29 5.21 5.13
N LEU A 58 14.58 4.89 5.24
CA LEU A 58 15.65 5.85 4.98
C LEU A 58 15.71 6.26 3.49
N MET A 59 15.57 5.29 2.58
CA MET A 59 15.49 5.55 1.13
C MET A 59 14.29 6.43 0.77
N LEU A 60 13.22 6.35 1.57
CA LEU A 60 12.00 7.13 1.41
C LEU A 60 12.02 8.47 2.14
N SER A 61 13.12 8.87 2.77
CA SER A 61 13.19 10.08 3.62
C SER A 61 12.80 11.38 2.92
N GLN A 62 12.90 11.43 1.59
CA GLN A 62 12.46 12.58 0.78
C GLN A 62 10.95 12.64 0.53
N PHE A 63 10.22 11.58 0.84
CA PHE A 63 8.77 11.49 0.63
C PHE A 63 8.02 11.71 1.93
N ASN A 64 6.87 12.38 1.84
CA ASN A 64 5.92 12.49 2.93
C ASN A 64 5.08 11.21 3.00
N ILE A 65 5.49 10.25 3.85
CA ILE A 65 4.75 9.01 4.08
C ILE A 65 3.55 9.32 4.97
N ILE A 66 2.36 8.98 4.49
CA ILE A 66 1.10 9.21 5.22
C ILE A 66 0.32 7.91 5.47
N GLY A 67 0.94 6.77 5.20
CA GLY A 67 0.32 5.47 5.40
C GLY A 67 1.09 4.34 4.76
N PHE A 68 0.48 3.18 4.79
CA PHE A 68 1.02 1.96 4.20
C PHE A 68 -0.09 1.19 3.49
N TYR A 69 0.29 0.29 2.60
CA TYR A 69 -0.62 -0.73 2.09
C TYR A 69 -0.06 -2.11 2.37
N GLU A 70 -0.96 -3.08 2.46
CA GLU A 70 -0.59 -4.48 2.53
C GLU A 70 -1.54 -5.34 1.71
N SER A 71 -1.01 -6.43 1.18
CA SER A 71 -1.78 -7.60 0.79
C SER A 71 -1.21 -8.81 1.51
N ARG A 72 -2.08 -9.66 2.04
CA ARG A 72 -1.68 -10.83 2.83
C ARG A 72 -2.45 -12.04 2.39
N ILE A 73 -1.80 -13.19 2.45
CA ILE A 73 -2.51 -14.47 2.37
C ILE A 73 -3.30 -14.63 3.65
N ARG A 74 -4.62 -14.76 3.54
CA ARG A 74 -5.54 -14.85 4.66
C ARG A 74 -6.45 -16.06 4.55
N GLY A 75 -7.03 -16.46 5.67
CA GLY A 75 -8.08 -17.49 5.68
C GLY A 75 -9.36 -16.97 5.02
N ALA A 76 -10.15 -17.86 4.41
CA ALA A 76 -11.37 -17.53 3.66
C ALA A 76 -12.47 -16.79 4.45
N ASN A 77 -12.36 -16.72 5.79
CA ASN A 77 -13.33 -16.06 6.68
C ASN A 77 -12.71 -14.94 7.53
N GLU A 78 -11.44 -14.61 7.31
CA GLU A 78 -10.84 -13.46 8.00
C GLU A 78 -11.40 -12.17 7.38
N GLU A 79 -11.40 -11.06 8.13
CA GLU A 79 -11.73 -9.75 7.56
C GLU A 79 -10.48 -9.07 7.00
N LEU A 80 -10.65 -8.17 6.03
CA LEU A 80 -9.55 -7.35 5.50
C LEU A 80 -9.22 -6.28 6.54
N GLU A 81 -8.30 -6.59 7.44
CA GLU A 81 -7.84 -5.68 8.49
C GLU A 81 -6.31 -5.52 8.46
N PRO A 82 -5.77 -4.40 8.97
CA PRO A 82 -4.33 -4.19 9.07
C PRO A 82 -3.64 -5.24 9.94
N SER A 83 -2.54 -5.81 9.47
CA SER A 83 -1.69 -6.69 10.28
C SER A 83 -1.06 -5.96 11.46
N ARG A 84 -0.55 -6.75 12.42
CA ARG A 84 0.25 -6.23 13.53
C ARG A 84 1.49 -5.45 13.04
N TYR A 85 2.13 -5.91 11.97
CA TYR A 85 3.32 -5.25 11.41
C TYR A 85 2.96 -3.85 10.89
N ILE A 86 1.94 -3.75 10.03
CA ILE A 86 1.47 -2.46 9.51
C ILE A 86 0.95 -1.56 10.63
N THR A 87 0.25 -2.12 11.62
CA THR A 87 -0.21 -1.37 12.80
C THR A 87 0.95 -0.71 13.54
N GLN A 88 2.05 -1.44 13.78
CA GLN A 88 3.24 -0.90 14.44
C GLN A 88 3.91 0.20 13.62
N LEU A 89 3.99 0.04 12.29
CA LEU A 89 4.52 1.08 11.40
C LEU A 89 3.65 2.34 11.43
N CYS A 90 2.33 2.19 11.39
CA CYS A 90 1.40 3.30 11.46
C CYS A 90 1.48 4.06 12.79
N GLN A 91 1.60 3.33 13.90
CA GLN A 91 1.82 3.92 15.22
C GLN A 91 3.14 4.69 15.29
N ALA A 92 4.23 4.11 14.76
CA ALA A 92 5.51 4.79 14.69
C ALA A 92 5.44 6.07 13.84
N LEU A 93 4.74 6.01 12.69
CA LEU A 93 4.52 7.16 11.82
C LEU A 93 3.68 8.26 12.52
N LYS A 94 2.63 7.86 13.24
CA LYS A 94 1.80 8.78 14.03
C LYS A 94 2.62 9.46 15.14
N ASN A 95 3.45 8.70 15.85
CA ASN A 95 4.32 9.21 16.91
C ASN A 95 5.40 10.17 16.37
N LYS A 96 5.78 10.05 15.10
CA LYS A 96 6.66 11.01 14.41
C LYS A 96 5.95 12.30 13.98
N GLY A 97 4.64 12.43 14.24
CA GLY A 97 3.89 13.65 14.01
C GLY A 97 3.03 13.66 12.74
N ALA A 98 2.84 12.51 12.08
CA ALA A 98 1.96 12.44 10.91
C ALA A 98 0.52 12.85 11.28
N ALA A 99 -0.03 13.84 10.57
CA ALA A 99 -1.36 14.39 10.85
C ALA A 99 -2.46 13.33 10.67
N SER A 100 -2.42 12.61 9.56
CA SER A 100 -3.29 11.47 9.26
C SER A 100 -2.45 10.27 8.83
N VAL A 101 -2.84 9.07 9.26
CA VAL A 101 -2.18 7.83 8.89
C VAL A 101 -3.22 6.87 8.34
N PHE A 102 -2.98 6.37 7.13
CA PHE A 102 -3.89 5.47 6.42
C PHE A 102 -3.30 4.07 6.23
N VAL A 103 -4.18 3.07 6.14
CA VAL A 103 -3.81 1.72 5.72
C VAL A 103 -4.73 1.27 4.60
N LEU A 104 -4.18 0.90 3.46
CA LEU A 104 -4.91 0.23 2.39
C LEU A 104 -4.63 -1.28 2.46
N CYS A 105 -5.64 -2.06 2.85
CA CYS A 105 -5.58 -3.52 2.77
C CYS A 105 -6.12 -3.95 1.41
N ILE A 106 -5.37 -4.78 0.69
CA ILE A 106 -5.70 -5.31 -0.62
C ILE A 106 -5.78 -6.83 -0.53
N GLU A 107 -6.87 -7.40 -1.01
CA GLU A 107 -7.08 -8.83 -1.08
C GLU A 107 -6.05 -9.51 -2.02
N SER A 108 -5.61 -10.70 -1.62
CA SER A 108 -4.75 -11.56 -2.43
C SER A 108 -5.55 -12.46 -3.38
N ASP A 109 -6.78 -12.84 -3.00
CA ASP A 109 -7.78 -13.48 -3.88
C ASP A 109 -8.67 -12.46 -4.60
N TRP A 110 -8.29 -12.12 -5.82
CA TRP A 110 -8.97 -11.12 -6.63
C TRP A 110 -10.38 -11.51 -7.11
N ASN A 111 -10.86 -12.72 -6.80
CA ASN A 111 -12.24 -13.14 -7.10
C ASN A 111 -13.25 -12.65 -6.05
N GLU A 112 -12.78 -12.11 -4.93
CA GLU A 112 -13.63 -11.60 -3.87
C GLU A 112 -14.40 -10.33 -4.28
N SER A 113 -15.61 -10.17 -3.74
CA SER A 113 -16.43 -8.98 -4.02
C SER A 113 -15.86 -7.68 -3.42
N ASN A 114 -15.07 -7.81 -2.36
CA ASN A 114 -14.45 -6.70 -1.64
C ASN A 114 -12.93 -6.86 -1.65
N ILE A 115 -12.30 -6.45 -2.74
CA ILE A 115 -10.85 -6.60 -2.92
C ILE A 115 -10.01 -5.56 -2.16
N MET A 116 -10.61 -4.50 -1.63
CA MET A 116 -9.87 -3.43 -0.95
C MET A 116 -10.62 -2.86 0.24
N ALA A 117 -9.88 -2.50 1.28
CA ALA A 117 -10.39 -1.80 2.45
C ALA A 117 -9.41 -0.70 2.87
N LEU A 118 -9.91 0.52 3.06
CA LEU A 118 -9.13 1.64 3.56
C LEU A 118 -9.43 1.86 5.04
N PHE A 119 -8.39 2.03 5.84
CA PHE A 119 -8.47 2.33 7.25
C PHE A 119 -7.76 3.64 7.55
N ARG A 120 -8.25 4.37 8.55
CA ARG A 120 -7.59 5.53 9.12
C ARG A 120 -7.26 5.26 10.58
N LEU A 121 -6.02 5.51 10.97
CA LEU A 121 -5.63 5.49 12.38
C LEU A 121 -6.18 6.74 13.06
N ASP A 122 -6.80 6.55 14.23
CA ASP A 122 -7.36 7.64 15.01
C ASP A 122 -6.28 8.66 15.44
N ASN A 123 -6.73 9.83 15.91
CA ASN A 123 -5.82 10.89 16.33
C ASN A 123 -4.95 10.50 17.54
N LYS A 124 -5.35 9.48 18.30
CA LYS A 124 -4.63 8.97 19.47
C LYS A 124 -3.58 7.93 19.10
N GLY A 125 -3.57 7.44 17.86
CA GLY A 125 -2.69 6.38 17.41
C GLY A 125 -3.10 4.99 17.92
N THR A 126 -4.34 4.80 18.35
CA THR A 126 -4.76 3.59 19.07
C THR A 126 -5.62 2.65 18.25
N ASN A 127 -6.59 3.17 17.48
CA ASN A 127 -7.56 2.35 16.78
C ASN A 127 -7.64 2.72 15.31
N PHE A 128 -7.91 1.72 14.47
CA PHE A 128 -8.23 1.93 13.07
C PHE A 128 -9.73 2.01 12.87
N THR A 129 -10.16 2.94 12.02
CA THR A 129 -11.56 3.06 11.59
C THR A 129 -11.62 2.85 10.10
N LYS A 130 -12.42 1.87 9.66
CA LYS A 130 -12.67 1.62 8.24
C LYS A 130 -13.32 2.85 7.61
N GLN A 131 -12.78 3.30 6.48
CA GLN A 131 -13.27 4.44 5.73
C GLN A 131 -14.12 3.93 4.57
N THR A 132 -15.26 4.60 4.34
CA THR A 132 -15.99 4.45 3.08
C THR A 132 -15.19 5.16 2.00
N PHE A 133 -14.78 4.45 0.96
CA PHE A 133 -14.22 5.08 -0.23
C PHE A 133 -14.82 4.41 -1.47
N ASP A 134 -15.16 5.22 -2.46
CA ASP A 134 -15.58 4.71 -3.76
C ASP A 134 -14.36 4.09 -4.44
N ALA A 135 -14.23 2.78 -4.28
CA ALA A 135 -13.33 1.98 -5.09
C ALA A 135 -13.95 1.82 -6.49
N SER A 136 -14.20 2.92 -7.22
CA SER A 136 -14.61 2.89 -8.63
C SER A 136 -13.60 2.13 -9.52
N PHE A 137 -12.43 1.80 -8.97
CA PHE A 137 -11.52 0.75 -9.39
C PHE A 137 -12.20 -0.60 -9.69
N ASN A 138 -13.32 -0.94 -9.05
CA ASN A 138 -14.07 -2.17 -9.27
C ASN A 138 -14.76 -2.28 -10.65
N LYS A 139 -14.86 -1.18 -11.43
CA LYS A 139 -15.58 -1.20 -12.72
C LYS A 139 -14.71 -1.47 -13.94
N MET A 140 -13.41 -1.24 -13.86
CA MET A 140 -12.45 -1.60 -14.91
C MET A 140 -11.78 -2.89 -14.46
N SER A 141 -11.75 -3.93 -15.30
CA SER A 141 -11.26 -5.23 -14.83
C SER A 141 -9.80 -5.08 -14.41
N LEU A 142 -9.42 -5.69 -13.29
CA LEU A 142 -8.03 -5.65 -12.83
C LEU A 142 -7.08 -6.15 -13.93
N THR A 143 -7.55 -7.05 -14.78
CA THR A 143 -6.91 -7.49 -16.01
C THR A 143 -6.53 -6.30 -16.90
N ASP A 144 -7.43 -5.35 -17.14
CA ASP A 144 -7.14 -4.15 -17.94
C ASP A 144 -6.09 -3.25 -17.28
N PHE A 145 -6.00 -3.26 -15.94
CA PHE A 145 -4.97 -2.54 -15.18
C PHE A 145 -3.60 -3.21 -15.19
N LEU A 146 -3.55 -4.54 -15.28
CA LEU A 146 -2.31 -5.32 -15.27
C LEU A 146 -1.68 -5.43 -16.66
N ILE A 147 -2.48 -5.32 -17.73
CA ILE A 147 -1.99 -5.36 -19.10
C ILE A 147 -0.96 -4.25 -19.32
N GLY A 148 0.28 -4.64 -19.60
CA GLY A 148 1.38 -3.73 -19.93
C GLY A 148 2.19 -3.19 -18.74
N HIS A 149 1.91 -3.61 -17.50
CA HIS A 149 2.59 -3.11 -16.30
C HIS A 149 3.31 -4.21 -15.49
N GLU A 150 3.89 -5.21 -16.16
CA GLU A 150 4.55 -6.37 -15.53
C GLU A 150 5.80 -6.03 -14.71
N ASN A 151 6.41 -4.85 -14.92
CA ASN A 151 7.73 -4.50 -14.41
C ASN A 151 7.70 -3.55 -13.19
N ILE A 152 6.71 -3.66 -12.31
CA ILE A 152 6.67 -2.82 -11.10
C ILE A 152 7.76 -3.23 -10.11
N VAL A 153 8.81 -2.44 -9.94
CA VAL A 153 9.96 -2.75 -9.08
C VAL A 153 9.67 -2.37 -7.64
N ASP A 154 9.96 -3.24 -6.68
CA ASP A 154 9.95 -2.89 -5.25
C ASP A 154 11.34 -2.73 -4.65
N ILE A 155 11.42 -2.45 -3.35
CA ILE A 155 12.72 -2.25 -2.68
C ILE A 155 13.48 -3.58 -2.60
N ASP A 156 12.81 -4.72 -2.41
CA ASP A 156 13.46 -6.04 -2.45
C ASP A 156 14.19 -6.27 -3.80
N ASP A 157 13.51 -6.00 -4.91
CA ASP A 157 14.08 -6.08 -6.26
C ASP A 157 15.27 -5.11 -6.43
N HIS A 158 15.13 -3.87 -5.98
CA HIS A 158 16.19 -2.86 -6.08
C HIS A 158 17.42 -3.20 -5.24
N LEU A 159 17.23 -3.76 -4.03
CA LEU A 159 18.34 -4.19 -3.19
C LEU A 159 19.08 -5.38 -3.81
N ALA A 160 18.36 -6.28 -4.49
CA ALA A 160 18.97 -7.37 -5.26
C ALA A 160 19.69 -6.87 -6.53
N ASN A 161 19.15 -5.84 -7.19
CA ASN A 161 19.72 -5.22 -8.38
C ASN A 161 19.52 -3.69 -8.36
N PRO A 162 20.55 -2.91 -7.93
CA PRO A 162 20.44 -1.45 -7.80
C PRO A 162 20.16 -0.68 -9.10
N ARG A 163 20.18 -1.34 -10.26
CA ARG A 163 19.83 -0.74 -11.55
C ARG A 163 18.32 -0.63 -11.78
N LEU A 164 17.51 -1.36 -11.01
CA LEU A 164 16.05 -1.34 -11.12
C LEU A 164 15.49 -0.09 -10.41
N ASP A 165 14.55 0.64 -11.01
CA ASP A 165 13.99 1.86 -10.40
C ASP A 165 12.74 1.57 -9.56
N TRP A 166 12.91 1.47 -8.24
CA TRP A 166 11.82 1.28 -7.28
C TRP A 166 10.82 2.43 -7.21
N ARG A 167 11.15 3.62 -7.77
CA ARG A 167 10.21 4.75 -7.82
C ARG A 167 9.12 4.54 -8.86
N ASN A 168 9.37 3.65 -9.83
CA ASN A 168 8.43 3.30 -10.90
C ASN A 168 7.87 4.54 -11.61
N GLN A 169 8.73 5.50 -11.98
CA GLN A 169 8.30 6.76 -12.62
C GLN A 169 7.66 6.55 -14.00
N ASN A 170 7.85 5.37 -14.59
CA ASN A 170 7.24 4.92 -15.83
C ASN A 170 5.75 4.52 -15.68
N ILE A 171 5.24 4.35 -14.46
CA ILE A 171 3.83 4.03 -14.21
C ILE A 171 3.08 5.34 -13.91
N GLN A 172 2.15 5.70 -14.81
CA GLN A 172 1.24 6.85 -14.70
C GLN A 172 -0.22 6.40 -14.59
#